data_AF-A0AB38VLB3-F1
#
_entry.id   AF-A0AB38VLB3-F1
#
_cell.length_a   1.000
_cell.length_b   1.000
_cell.length_c   1.000
_cell.angle_alpha   90.00
_cell.angle_beta   90.00
_cell.angle_gamma   90.00
#
_symmetry.space_group_name_H-M   'P 1'
#
loop_
_entity.id
_entity.type
_entity.pdbx_description
1 polymer ?
#
loop_
_entity_poly.entity_id
_entity_poly.type
_entity_poly.pdbx_seq_one_letter_code
_entity_poly.pdbx_strand_id
1 'polypeptide(L)'
;MNKLGSEFFKAIDQFERGIIGSFTWRQILMFVGIVLGVGFATVISLLQLPSILFYLSLVLTVPPAFIYGIKKDEHIKEVITFRLKVQERAYQTEYESEENYGAFIPQKGIQEWNDPNEN
;
A
#
# COMPACT_ATOMS: atom_id res chain seq x y z
N MET A 1 -15.76 10.87 -14.75
CA MET A 1 -15.32 9.77 -13.86
C MET A 1 -14.91 10.38 -12.52
N ASN A 2 -15.77 10.28 -11.51
CA ASN A 2 -15.52 10.86 -10.19
C ASN A 2 -14.48 10.01 -9.44
N LYS A 3 -13.30 10.59 -9.22
CA LYS A 3 -12.31 10.03 -8.30
C LYS A 3 -12.85 10.24 -6.88
N LEU A 4 -13.37 9.16 -6.29
CA LEU A 4 -13.95 9.14 -4.95
C LEU A 4 -12.92 9.54 -3.88
N GLY A 5 -13.43 10.05 -2.74
CA GLY A 5 -12.69 10.58 -1.60
C GLY A 5 -11.57 9.71 -0.99
N SER A 6 -11.46 8.44 -1.40
CA SER A 6 -10.37 7.54 -1.02
C SER A 6 -9.00 8.03 -1.49
N GLU A 7 -8.90 8.61 -2.69
CA GLU A 7 -7.64 9.18 -3.21
C GLU A 7 -7.25 10.46 -2.48
N PHE A 8 -8.24 11.27 -2.06
CA PHE A 8 -8.02 12.50 -1.31
C PHE A 8 -7.55 12.24 0.12
N PHE A 9 -8.10 11.23 0.81
CA PHE A 9 -7.61 10.82 2.12
C PHE A 9 -6.15 10.34 2.06
N LYS A 10 -5.80 9.56 1.02
CA LYS A 10 -4.44 9.03 0.85
C LYS A 10 -3.41 10.15 0.62
N ALA A 11 -3.77 11.19 -0.14
CA ALA A 11 -2.89 12.33 -0.38
C ALA A 11 -2.67 13.22 0.87
N ILE A 12 -3.68 13.36 1.73
CA ILE A 12 -3.58 14.16 2.96
C ILE A 12 -2.79 13.41 4.05
N ASP A 13 -3.01 12.10 4.21
CA ASP A 13 -2.29 11.26 5.18
C ASP A 13 -0.79 11.12 4.85
N GLN A 14 -0.43 11.30 3.58
CA GLN A 14 0.96 11.24 3.14
C GLN A 14 1.79 12.46 3.59
N PHE A 15 1.14 13.55 4.02
CA PHE A 15 1.79 14.80 4.39
C PHE A 15 2.44 14.73 5.78
N GLU A 16 3.74 14.53 5.84
CA GLU A 16 4.49 14.58 7.10
C GLU A 16 4.90 16.02 7.44
N ARG A 17 4.65 16.43 8.68
CA ARG A 17 5.03 17.76 9.17
C ARG A 17 6.54 17.82 9.43
N GLY A 18 7.20 18.84 8.88
CA GLY A 18 8.60 19.13 9.18
C GLY A 18 8.80 19.49 10.65
N ILE A 19 9.89 19.01 11.25
CA ILE A 19 10.25 19.30 12.65
C ILE A 19 11.33 20.38 12.70
N ILE A 20 12.37 20.25 11.86
CA ILE A 20 13.47 21.22 11.75
C ILE A 20 13.44 21.79 10.34
N GLY A 21 12.87 22.98 10.18
CA GLY A 21 12.64 23.58 8.86
C GLY A 21 11.78 22.67 7.98
N SER A 22 12.30 22.26 6.83
CA SER A 22 11.64 21.33 5.90
C SER A 22 11.91 19.86 6.15
N PHE A 23 12.79 19.50 7.10
CA PHE A 23 13.14 18.11 7.37
C PHE A 23 12.10 17.43 8.25
N THR A 24 11.63 16.26 7.82
CA THR A 24 10.73 15.41 8.60
C THR A 24 11.52 14.58 9.63
N TRP A 25 10.85 14.07 10.66
CA TRP A 25 11.47 13.20 11.67
C TRP A 25 12.21 12.00 11.05
N ARG A 26 11.60 11.41 10.02
CA ARG A 26 12.14 10.27 9.30
C ARG A 26 13.48 10.60 8.62
N GLN A 27 13.58 11.78 8.03
CA GLN A 27 14.81 12.24 7.39
C GLN A 27 15.92 12.51 8.41
N ILE A 28 15.58 12.98 9.61
CA ILE A 28 16.54 13.11 10.73
C ILE A 28 17.06 11.74 11.15
N LEU A 29 16.15 10.76 11.34
CA LEU A 29 16.53 9.39 11.68
C LEU A 29 17.37 8.73 10.58
N MET A 30 17.05 8.99 9.31
CA MET A 30 17.86 8.54 8.17
C MET A 30 19.28 9.12 8.24
N PHE A 31 19.41 10.42 8.49
CA PHE A 31 20.72 11.07 8.61
C PHE A 31 21.53 10.45 9.75
N VAL A 32 20.92 10.26 10.92
CA VAL A 32 21.57 9.59 12.07
C VAL A 32 22.01 8.17 11.70
N GLY A 33 21.16 7.39 11.03
CA GLY A 33 21.49 6.04 10.57
C GLY A 33 22.66 6.01 9.59
N ILE A 34 22.72 6.95 8.65
CA ILE A 34 23.84 7.09 7.71
C ILE A 34 25.13 7.47 8.44
N VAL A 35 25.07 8.44 9.36
CA VAL A 35 26.23 8.86 10.17
C VAL A 35 26.76 7.69 11.00
N LEU A 36 25.88 6.87 11.59
CA LEU A 36 26.28 5.65 12.30
C LEU A 36 26.90 4.63 11.36
N GLY A 37 26.35 4.41 10.17
CA GLY A 37 26.91 3.50 9.17
C GLY A 37 28.32 3.92 8.74
N VAL A 38 28.51 5.21 8.47
CA VAL A 38 29.85 5.78 8.17
C VAL A 38 30.77 5.64 9.37
N GLY A 39 30.29 5.89 10.59
CA GLY A 39 31.07 5.73 11.82
C GLY A 39 31.54 4.30 12.05
N PHE A 40 30.68 3.30 11.82
CA PHE A 40 31.09 1.90 11.89
C PHE A 40 32.09 1.55 10.80
N ALA A 41 31.86 2.02 9.57
CA ALA A 41 32.77 1.82 8.45
C ALA A 41 34.18 2.38 8.74
N THR A 42 34.27 3.59 9.30
CA THR A 42 35.56 4.20 9.66
C THR A 42 36.26 3.44 10.77
N VAL A 43 35.55 3.07 11.84
CA VAL A 43 36.12 2.28 12.96
C VAL A 43 36.64 0.92 12.47
N ILE A 44 35.86 0.22 11.64
CA ILE A 44 36.24 -1.07 11.05
C ILE A 44 37.50 -0.93 10.20
N SER A 45 37.57 0.14 9.40
CA SER A 45 38.73 0.42 8.55
C SER A 45 39.98 0.78 9.37
N LEU A 46 39.85 1.60 10.41
CA LEU A 46 40.97 1.99 11.28
C LEU A 46 41.53 0.81 12.08
N LEU A 47 40.67 -0.11 12.53
CA LEU A 47 41.07 -1.31 13.26
C LEU A 47 41.49 -2.47 12.35
N GLN A 48 41.51 -2.26 11.03
CA GLN A 48 41.82 -3.30 10.03
C GLN A 48 41.02 -4.59 10.23
N LEU A 49 39.75 -4.45 10.60
CA LEU A 49 38.86 -5.58 10.80
C LEU A 49 38.49 -6.26 9.46
N PRO A 50 38.04 -7.53 9.50
CA PRO A 50 37.64 -8.26 8.30
C PRO A 50 36.62 -7.49 7.44
N SER A 51 36.81 -7.53 6.12
CA SER A 51 35.95 -6.85 5.15
C SER A 51 34.48 -7.28 5.23
N ILE A 52 34.20 -8.52 5.66
CA ILE A 52 32.83 -9.00 5.87
C ILE A 52 32.07 -8.11 6.87
N LEU A 53 32.74 -7.62 7.92
CA LEU A 53 32.12 -6.75 8.93
C LEU A 53 31.79 -5.37 8.36
N PHE A 54 32.63 -4.87 7.44
CA PHE A 54 32.37 -3.62 6.73
C PHE A 54 31.11 -3.70 5.87
N TYR A 55 31.00 -4.75 5.05
CA TYR A 55 29.83 -4.92 4.20
C TYR A 55 28.56 -5.15 5.02
N LEU A 56 28.66 -5.94 6.08
CA LEU A 56 27.54 -6.23 6.97
C LEU A 56 27.07 -4.98 7.73
N SER A 57 28.00 -4.15 8.23
CA SER A 57 27.64 -2.90 8.90
C SER A 57 26.96 -1.94 7.94
N LEU A 58 27.45 -1.82 6.70
CA LEU A 58 26.88 -0.94 5.69
C LEU A 58 25.48 -1.38 5.27
N VAL A 59 25.28 -2.69 5.02
CA VAL A 59 23.98 -3.26 4.60
C VAL A 59 22.94 -3.20 5.72
N LEU A 60 23.33 -3.35 6.99
CA LEU A 60 22.39 -3.29 8.12
C LEU A 60 22.01 -1.86 8.51
N THR A 61 22.87 -0.88 8.27
CA THR A 61 22.61 0.51 8.69
C THR A 61 22.01 1.35 7.56
N VAL A 62 22.67 1.42 6.41
CA VAL A 62 22.35 2.41 5.37
C VAL A 62 21.04 2.10 4.63
N PRO A 63 20.81 0.91 4.05
CA PRO A 63 19.58 0.61 3.33
C PRO A 63 18.30 0.74 4.19
N PRO A 64 18.23 0.19 5.42
CA PRO A 64 17.02 0.33 6.25
C PRO A 64 16.75 1.79 6.64
N ALA A 65 17.79 2.55 7.01
CA ALA A 65 17.66 3.96 7.35
C ALA A 65 17.15 4.78 6.15
N PHE A 66 17.63 4.48 4.94
CA PHE A 66 17.23 5.16 3.71
C PHE A 66 15.79 4.84 3.30
N ILE A 67 15.39 3.56 3.35
CA ILE A 67 14.02 3.12 3.03
C ILE A 67 13.01 3.78 3.96
N TYR A 68 13.32 3.80 5.26
CA TYR A 68 12.49 4.45 6.27
C TYR A 68 12.43 5.98 6.08
N GLY A 69 13.58 6.60 5.79
CA GLY A 69 13.73 8.04 5.59
C GLY A 69 12.88 8.61 4.44
N ILE A 70 12.76 7.87 3.34
CA ILE A 70 12.01 8.29 2.14
C ILE A 70 10.53 7.88 2.21
N LYS A 71 10.09 7.28 3.32
CA LYS A 71 8.71 6.79 3.47
C LYS A 71 8.32 5.72 2.43
N LYS A 72 9.31 4.95 1.94
CA LYS A 72 9.09 3.85 0.97
C LYS A 72 8.61 2.57 1.67
N ASP A 73 8.79 2.48 2.98
CA ASP A 73 8.28 1.42 3.85
C ASP A 73 6.77 1.20 3.69
N GLU A 74 5.98 2.28 3.59
CA GLU A 74 4.53 2.21 3.50
C GLU A 74 4.07 1.57 2.19
N HIS A 75 4.67 1.98 1.07
CA HIS A 75 4.43 1.38 -0.24
C HIS A 75 4.89 -0.08 -0.29
N ILE A 76 6.06 -0.39 0.27
CA ILE A 76 6.57 -1.76 0.34
C ILE A 76 5.63 -2.64 1.15
N LYS A 77 5.14 -2.15 2.29
CA LYS A 77 4.18 -2.85 3.14
C LYS A 77 2.87 -3.10 2.39
N GLU A 78 2.36 -2.13 1.65
CA GLU A 78 1.14 -2.28 0.83
C GLU A 78 1.32 -3.34 -0.26
N VAL A 79 2.45 -3.32 -0.98
CA VAL A 79 2.77 -4.31 -2.02
C VAL A 79 2.94 -5.72 -1.43
N ILE A 80 3.66 -5.87 -0.31
CA ILE A 80 3.82 -7.16 0.36
C ILE A 80 2.47 -7.67 0.84
N THR A 81 1.68 -6.81 1.48
CA THR A 81 0.34 -7.15 1.98
C THR A 81 -0.56 -7.57 0.84
N PHE A 82 -0.55 -6.84 -0.28
CA PHE A 82 -1.30 -7.17 -1.48
C PHE A 82 -0.87 -8.54 -2.01
N ARG A 83 0.44 -8.77 -2.24
CA ARG A 83 0.95 -10.05 -2.76
C ARG A 83 0.63 -11.24 -1.86
N LEU A 84 0.74 -11.09 -0.54
CA LEU A 84 0.43 -12.15 0.42
C LEU A 84 -1.08 -12.38 0.58
N LYS A 85 -1.89 -11.33 0.43
CA LYS A 85 -3.35 -11.39 0.51
C LYS A 85 -4.03 -11.50 -0.85
N VAL A 86 -3.30 -11.80 -1.94
CA VAL A 86 -3.93 -12.26 -3.19
C VAL A 86 -4.51 -13.63 -2.90
N GLN A 87 -5.69 -13.59 -2.30
CA GLN A 87 -6.59 -14.70 -2.12
C GLN A 87 -7.70 -14.38 -3.11
N GLU A 88 -7.80 -15.17 -4.18
CA GLU A 88 -8.93 -15.11 -5.10
C GLU A 88 -10.20 -15.27 -4.28
N ARG A 89 -10.92 -14.17 -4.06
CA ARG A 89 -12.25 -14.23 -3.48
C ARG A 89 -13.14 -14.65 -4.63
N ALA A 90 -13.51 -15.93 -4.66
CA ALA A 90 -14.56 -16.38 -5.55
C ALA A 90 -15.82 -15.59 -5.21
N TYR A 91 -16.18 -14.65 -6.07
CA TYR A 91 -17.42 -13.90 -5.91
C TYR A 91 -18.57 -14.79 -6.37
N GLN A 92 -19.73 -14.69 -5.74
CA GLN A 92 -20.94 -15.42 -6.18
C GLN A 92 -21.34 -15.13 -7.64
N THR A 93 -20.74 -14.12 -8.28
CA THR A 93 -20.91 -13.77 -9.69
C THR A 93 -19.96 -14.50 -10.65
N GLU A 94 -18.88 -15.13 -10.15
CA GLU A 94 -17.95 -15.95 -10.96
C GLU A 94 -18.38 -17.42 -11.06
N TYR A 95 -19.23 -17.87 -10.14
CA TYR A 95 -20.04 -19.06 -10.38
C TYR A 95 -21.19 -18.62 -11.27
N GLU A 96 -21.06 -18.88 -12.57
CA GLU A 96 -22.16 -18.73 -13.51
C GLU A 96 -23.42 -19.33 -12.90
N SER A 97 -24.48 -18.51 -12.85
CA SER A 97 -25.84 -18.95 -12.67
C SER A 97 -26.22 -19.86 -13.84
N GLU A 98 -25.79 -21.12 -13.81
CA GLU A 98 -26.45 -22.17 -14.58
C GLU A 98 -27.78 -22.50 -13.89
N GLU A 99 -28.75 -21.58 -14.02
CA GLU A 99 -30.17 -21.88 -14.16
C GLU A 99 -30.88 -20.55 -14.47
N ASN A 100 -30.98 -20.29 -15.77
CA ASN A 100 -31.79 -19.24 -16.33
C ASN A 100 -33.26 -19.58 -16.08
N TYR A 101 -33.81 -19.21 -14.92
CA TYR A 101 -35.27 -19.11 -14.74
C TYR A 101 -35.79 -17.86 -15.47
N GLY A 102 -35.53 -17.82 -16.77
CA GLY A 102 -35.94 -16.78 -17.69
C GLY A 102 -37.41 -16.94 -18.04
N ALA A 103 -38.28 -16.42 -17.17
CA ALA A 103 -39.55 -15.77 -17.47
C ALA A 103 -40.35 -15.70 -16.17
N PHE A 104 -40.75 -14.50 -15.75
CA PHE A 104 -41.76 -14.36 -14.73
C PHE A 104 -43.06 -14.96 -15.29
N ILE A 105 -43.53 -16.09 -14.75
CA ILE A 105 -44.81 -16.70 -15.14
C ILE A 105 -45.88 -16.03 -14.27
N PRO A 106 -46.76 -15.17 -14.83
CA PRO A 106 -47.82 -14.56 -14.04
C PRO A 106 -48.78 -15.64 -13.54
N GLN A 107 -49.14 -15.58 -12.25
CA GLN A 107 -50.12 -16.49 -11.68
C GLN A 107 -51.48 -16.29 -12.34
N LYS A 108 -52.16 -17.39 -12.69
CA LYS A 108 -53.45 -17.39 -13.38
C LYS A 108 -54.48 -16.55 -12.59
N GLY A 109 -54.82 -15.39 -13.12
CA GLY A 109 -55.83 -14.48 -12.55
C GLY A 109 -55.39 -13.02 -12.37
N ILE A 110 -54.13 -12.69 -12.64
CA ILE A 110 -53.64 -11.30 -12.57
C ILE A 110 -53.57 -10.73 -13.99
N GLN A 111 -54.41 -9.74 -14.28
CA GLN A 111 -54.40 -8.97 -15.52
C GLN A 111 -53.92 -7.55 -15.17
N GLU A 112 -52.79 -7.13 -15.74
CA GLU A 112 -52.34 -5.75 -15.59
C GLU A 112 -53.29 -4.84 -16.40
N TRP A 113 -53.80 -3.80 -15.74
CA TRP A 113 -54.66 -2.80 -16.35
C TRP A 113 -53.78 -1.73 -16.99
N ASN A 114 -53.83 -1.60 -18.32
CA ASN A 114 -53.18 -0.49 -19.00
C ASN A 114 -54.04 0.77 -18.85
N ASP A 115 -53.49 1.82 -18.22
CA ASP A 115 -54.12 3.13 -18.14
C ASP A 115 -54.19 3.74 -19.55
N PRO A 116 -55.38 4.10 -20.06
CA PRO A 116 -55.53 4.64 -21.41
C PRO A 116 -54.92 6.04 -21.62
N ASN A 117 -54.30 6.64 -20.60
CA ASN A 117 -53.73 8.00 -20.68
C ASN A 117 -52.19 8.05 -20.71
N GLU A 118 -51.49 6.91 -20.78
CA GLU A 118 -50.06 6.92 -21.10
C GLU A 118 -49.84 7.05 -22.62
N ASN A 119 -49.68 8.29 -23.07
CA ASN A 119 -49.00 8.67 -24.32
C ASN A 119 -47.76 9.50 -23.98
#